data_AF-A0A5E4KA74-F1
#
_entry.id   AF-A0A5E4KA74-F1
#
_cell.length_a   1.000
_cell.length_b   1.000
_cell.length_c   1.000
_cell.angle_alpha   90.00
_cell.angle_beta   90.00
_cell.angle_gamma   90.00
#
_symmetry.space_group_name_H-M   'P 1'
#
loop_
_entity.id
_entity.type
_entity.pdbx_description
1 polymer ?
#
loop_
_entity_poly.entity_id
_entity_poly.type
_entity_poly.pdbx_seq_one_letter_code
_entity_poly.pdbx_strand_id
1 'polypeptide(L)'
;MVLEWTTIGAVATAISAVAAFATITHTLVMYQREKNQSRADQIRQDLKAIINDSQSISTLLNDGSILIVNSSAITKEFHSRLGLAATSEDFWKYLNDEGLSLSFIVEGWDSSPQTARLMEIINHLNLTSTSLSGSLRIVSEATGLLDRIVHDSYSYNIFCNMLLEESPKVFFEENKNKHDIRELINALTVFLQANSALYFVVRYMDSIKEIDEFIKTISNELINLNNRQLIDASRTKSKQAITSPTISGGIKILLNDLKANFSKETYDTLLGLIEDIEKSISKEEADKKIRDFEGQKDKKSFKSKLKYLKSKGINDPNIDLFLGVVSGDENLVKSALGNGADIAITDSELIAKYKNDLKDFTDQ
;
A
#
# COMPACT_ATOMS: atom_id res chain seq x y z
N MET A 1 -14.89 5.92 89.18
CA MET A 1 -13.66 6.08 88.37
C MET A 1 -13.44 4.97 87.32
N VAL A 2 -14.40 4.05 87.09
CA VAL A 2 -14.28 2.96 86.09
C VAL A 2 -14.88 3.32 84.73
N LEU A 3 -15.75 4.36 84.66
CA LEU A 3 -16.42 4.78 83.42
C LEU A 3 -15.53 5.56 82.42
N GLU A 4 -14.42 6.16 82.84
CA GLU A 4 -13.58 6.99 81.95
C GLU A 4 -12.67 6.15 81.03
N TRP A 5 -12.15 5.02 81.52
CA TRP A 5 -11.22 4.19 80.77
C TRP A 5 -11.86 3.43 79.60
N THR A 6 -13.11 2.97 79.75
CA THR A 6 -13.88 2.33 78.68
C THR A 6 -14.21 3.29 77.55
N THR A 7 -14.46 4.55 77.88
CA THR A 7 -14.80 5.60 76.91
C THR A 7 -13.56 6.02 76.11
N ILE A 8 -12.40 6.13 76.77
CA ILE A 8 -11.10 6.37 76.12
C ILE A 8 -10.72 5.19 75.20
N GLY A 9 -10.92 3.94 75.66
CA GLY A 9 -10.65 2.74 74.87
C GLY A 9 -11.54 2.63 73.62
N ALA A 10 -12.82 2.99 73.73
CA ALA A 10 -13.74 3.02 72.59
C ALA A 10 -13.36 4.09 71.55
N VAL A 11 -12.97 5.29 72.00
CA VAL A 11 -12.50 6.37 71.12
C VAL A 11 -11.19 6.00 70.43
N ALA A 12 -10.22 5.41 71.15
CA ALA A 12 -8.96 4.95 70.55
C ALA A 12 -9.18 3.84 69.50
N THR A 13 -10.11 2.92 69.75
CA THR A 13 -10.48 1.85 68.80
C THR A 13 -11.17 2.43 67.56
N ALA A 14 -12.07 3.40 67.72
CA ALA A 14 -12.73 4.08 66.61
C ALA A 14 -11.74 4.87 65.74
N ILE A 15 -10.80 5.61 66.34
CA ILE A 15 -9.73 6.32 65.62
C ILE A 15 -8.85 5.34 64.84
N SER A 16 -8.47 4.22 65.47
CA SER A 16 -7.66 3.18 64.83
C SER A 16 -8.37 2.53 63.64
N ALA A 17 -9.69 2.28 63.75
CA ALA A 17 -10.50 1.75 62.67
C ALA A 17 -10.61 2.74 61.48
N VAL A 18 -10.79 4.04 61.76
CA VAL A 18 -10.81 5.10 60.72
C VAL A 18 -9.44 5.21 60.03
N ALA A 19 -8.34 5.18 60.80
CA ALA A 19 -6.99 5.21 60.24
C ALA A 19 -6.69 3.97 59.37
N ALA A 20 -7.12 2.78 59.81
CA ALA A 20 -7.00 1.56 59.03
C ALA A 20 -7.83 1.62 57.73
N PHE A 21 -9.06 2.13 57.79
CA PHE A 21 -9.91 2.31 56.61
C PHE A 21 -9.33 3.34 55.63
N ALA A 22 -8.81 4.46 56.14
CA ALA A 22 -8.12 5.48 55.35
C ALA A 22 -6.86 4.90 54.67
N THR A 23 -6.13 4.04 55.38
CA THR A 23 -4.93 3.38 54.83
C THR A 23 -5.30 2.35 53.75
N ILE A 24 -6.33 1.52 53.98
CA ILE A 24 -6.81 0.55 52.99
C ILE A 24 -7.33 1.27 51.74
N THR A 25 -8.13 2.33 51.90
CA THR A 25 -8.64 3.12 50.77
C THR A 25 -7.51 3.81 50.01
N HIS A 26 -6.53 4.40 50.71
CA HIS A 26 -5.34 4.97 50.09
C HIS A 26 -4.54 3.90 49.32
N THR A 27 -4.26 2.74 49.92
CA THR A 27 -3.54 1.64 49.25
C THR A 27 -4.29 1.12 48.03
N LEU A 28 -5.61 0.97 48.11
CA LEU A 28 -6.44 0.57 46.96
C LEU A 28 -6.40 1.62 45.84
N VAL A 29 -6.44 2.91 46.17
CA VAL A 29 -6.33 4.00 45.19
C VAL A 29 -4.94 4.00 44.54
N MET A 30 -3.87 3.82 45.31
CA MET A 30 -2.51 3.75 44.78
C MET A 30 -2.32 2.52 43.88
N TYR A 31 -2.80 1.35 44.31
CA TYR A 31 -2.76 0.13 43.51
C TYR A 31 -3.54 0.27 42.20
N GLN A 32 -4.72 0.90 42.22
CA GLN A 32 -5.49 1.18 41.00
C GLN A 32 -4.77 2.18 40.09
N ARG A 33 -4.10 3.19 40.65
CA ARG A 33 -3.30 4.15 39.88
C ARG A 33 -2.13 3.47 39.20
N GLU A 34 -1.36 2.65 39.92
CA GLU A 34 -0.25 1.87 39.36
C GLU A 34 -0.72 0.93 38.25
N LYS A 35 -1.82 0.20 38.49
CA LYS A 35 -2.41 -0.68 37.46
C LYS A 35 -2.86 0.08 36.22
N ASN A 36 -3.52 1.23 36.38
CA ASN A 36 -3.96 2.04 35.25
C ASN A 36 -2.77 2.67 34.51
N GLN A 37 -1.70 3.05 35.23
CA GLN A 37 -0.47 3.56 34.62
C GLN A 37 0.24 2.48 33.81
N SER A 38 0.47 1.31 34.40
CA SER A 38 1.06 0.16 33.70
C SER A 38 0.26 -0.23 32.45
N ARG A 39 -1.08 -0.23 32.54
CA ARG A 39 -1.93 -0.51 31.37
C ARG A 39 -1.83 0.59 30.30
N ALA A 40 -1.80 1.86 30.69
CA ALA A 40 -1.63 2.97 29.74
C ALA A 40 -0.27 2.91 29.05
N ASP A 41 0.79 2.56 29.79
CA ASP A 41 2.14 2.41 29.24
C ASP A 41 2.21 1.24 28.25
N GLN A 42 1.57 0.10 28.55
CA GLN A 42 1.45 -1.01 27.60
C GLN A 42 0.74 -0.57 26.32
N ILE A 43 -0.40 0.13 26.43
CA ILE A 43 -1.14 0.62 25.25
C ILE A 43 -0.25 1.52 24.39
N ARG A 44 0.54 2.41 25.00
CA ARG A 44 1.47 3.27 24.25
C ARG A 44 2.57 2.47 23.56
N GLN A 45 3.08 1.41 24.20
CA GLN A 45 4.06 0.53 23.58
C GLN A 45 3.47 -0.21 22.38
N ASP A 46 2.26 -0.75 22.52
CA ASP A 46 1.53 -1.43 21.45
C ASP A 46 1.28 -0.48 20.27
N LEU A 47 0.83 0.76 20.54
CA LEU A 47 0.62 1.79 19.50
C LEU A 47 1.93 2.16 18.78
N LYS A 48 3.05 2.27 19.50
CA LYS A 48 4.36 2.54 18.89
C LYS A 48 4.84 1.39 18.01
N ALA A 49 4.63 0.14 18.46
CA ALA A 49 4.95 -1.04 17.66
C ALA A 49 4.12 -1.06 16.37
N ILE A 50 2.81 -0.79 16.47
CA ILE A 50 1.91 -0.68 15.32
C ILE A 50 2.37 0.37 14.30
N ILE A 51 2.77 1.56 14.76
CA ILE A 51 3.33 2.61 13.89
C ILE A 51 4.58 2.11 13.14
N ASN A 52 5.50 1.47 13.87
CA ASN A 52 6.74 0.99 13.28
C ASN A 52 6.49 -0.12 12.25
N ASP A 53 5.57 -1.03 12.54
CA ASP A 53 5.22 -2.14 11.66
C ASP A 53 4.47 -1.64 10.41
N SER A 54 3.50 -0.73 10.57
CA SER A 54 2.79 -0.13 9.42
C SER A 54 3.77 0.60 8.48
N GLN A 55 4.70 1.36 9.06
CA GLN A 55 5.73 2.05 8.30
C GLN A 55 6.69 1.07 7.62
N SER A 56 7.04 -0.03 8.29
CA SER A 56 7.90 -1.08 7.72
C SER A 56 7.23 -1.76 6.54
N ILE A 57 5.93 -2.07 6.64
CA ILE A 57 5.11 -2.58 5.54
C ILE A 57 5.11 -1.56 4.40
N SER A 58 4.69 -0.32 4.67
CA SER A 58 4.64 0.75 3.66
C SER A 58 5.98 0.93 2.94
N THR A 59 7.09 0.92 3.67
CA THR A 59 8.44 1.03 3.08
C THR A 59 8.80 -0.18 2.21
N LEU A 60 8.54 -1.40 2.69
CA LEU A 60 8.82 -2.63 1.93
C LEU A 60 8.01 -2.71 0.64
N LEU A 61 6.75 -2.25 0.66
CA LEU A 61 5.88 -2.30 -0.52
C LEU A 61 6.17 -1.16 -1.50
N ASN A 62 6.50 0.05 -1.01
CA ASN A 62 6.84 1.19 -1.88
C ASN A 62 8.17 1.01 -2.61
N ASP A 63 9.12 0.24 -2.06
CA ASP A 63 10.35 -0.13 -2.74
C ASP A 63 10.10 -1.07 -3.93
N GLY A 64 8.94 -1.75 -3.99
CA GLY A 64 8.56 -2.68 -5.06
C GLY A 64 9.45 -3.93 -5.15
N SER A 65 10.47 -4.04 -4.28
CA SER A 65 11.47 -5.11 -4.30
C SER A 65 10.85 -6.48 -4.10
N ILE A 66 9.75 -6.60 -3.37
CA ILE A 66 9.05 -7.87 -3.17
C ILE A 66 8.52 -8.41 -4.51
N LEU A 67 7.89 -7.59 -5.36
CA LEU A 67 7.39 -8.04 -6.68
C LEU A 67 8.53 -8.34 -7.63
N ILE A 68 9.60 -7.54 -7.59
CA ILE A 68 10.78 -7.74 -8.44
C ILE A 68 11.49 -9.06 -8.11
N VAL A 69 11.68 -9.32 -6.82
CA VAL A 69 12.33 -10.55 -6.34
C VAL A 69 11.45 -11.76 -6.62
N ASN A 70 10.13 -11.67 -6.35
CA ASN A 70 9.20 -12.76 -6.65
C ASN A 70 9.12 -13.07 -8.15
N SER A 71 9.09 -12.05 -9.02
CA SER A 71 9.14 -12.24 -10.48
C SER A 71 10.37 -13.05 -10.91
N SER A 72 11.51 -12.75 -10.28
CA SER A 72 12.78 -13.45 -10.54
C SER A 72 12.77 -14.88 -10.00
N ALA A 73 12.19 -15.10 -8.81
CA ALA A 73 12.04 -16.42 -8.20
C ALA A 73 11.12 -17.33 -9.03
N ILE A 74 9.96 -16.81 -9.46
CA ILE A 74 9.01 -17.48 -10.35
C ILE A 74 9.69 -17.87 -11.67
N THR A 75 10.42 -16.94 -12.29
CA THR A 75 11.10 -17.22 -13.56
C THR A 75 12.24 -18.23 -13.40
N LYS A 76 12.95 -18.19 -12.27
CA LYS A 76 13.98 -19.18 -11.93
C LYS A 76 13.37 -20.57 -11.73
N GLU A 77 12.23 -20.66 -11.06
CA GLU A 77 11.51 -21.93 -10.86
C GLU A 77 11.02 -22.50 -12.20
N PHE A 78 10.45 -21.64 -13.06
CA PHE A 78 10.09 -22.00 -14.42
C PHE A 78 11.28 -22.54 -15.24
N HIS A 79 12.43 -21.84 -15.21
CA HIS A 79 13.64 -22.29 -15.90
C HIS A 79 14.18 -23.62 -15.34
N SER A 80 14.15 -23.78 -14.01
CA SER A 80 14.58 -25.01 -13.34
C SER A 80 13.79 -26.23 -13.83
N ARG A 81 12.47 -26.06 -14.00
CA ARG A 81 11.56 -27.11 -14.47
C ARG A 81 11.67 -27.41 -15.96
N LEU A 82 11.93 -26.39 -16.79
CA LEU A 82 12.22 -26.57 -18.21
C LEU A 82 13.46 -27.44 -18.44
N GLY A 83 14.47 -27.28 -17.59
CA GLY A 83 15.74 -28.00 -17.68
C GLY A 83 16.75 -27.34 -18.61
N LEU A 84 18.04 -27.64 -18.39
CA LEU A 84 19.17 -26.97 -19.04
C LEU A 84 19.26 -27.20 -20.56
N ALA A 85 18.59 -28.23 -21.08
CA ALA A 85 18.60 -28.59 -22.49
C ALA A 85 17.33 -28.11 -23.25
N ALA A 86 16.47 -27.32 -22.58
CA ALA A 86 15.21 -26.85 -23.15
C ALA A 86 15.42 -25.96 -24.37
N THR A 87 14.53 -26.12 -25.35
CA THR A 87 14.45 -25.27 -26.54
C THR A 87 13.43 -24.14 -26.38
N SER A 88 13.39 -23.20 -27.32
CA SER A 88 12.35 -22.18 -27.36
C SER A 88 10.95 -22.76 -27.58
N GLU A 89 10.82 -23.89 -28.28
CA GLU A 89 9.54 -24.60 -28.43
C GLU A 89 9.07 -25.18 -27.09
N ASP A 90 9.98 -25.78 -26.32
CA ASP A 90 9.69 -26.28 -24.98
C ASP A 90 9.23 -25.15 -24.05
N PHE A 91 9.89 -23.98 -24.11
CA PHE A 91 9.49 -22.79 -23.38
C PHE A 91 8.03 -22.42 -23.62
N TRP A 92 7.62 -22.30 -24.88
CA TRP A 92 6.25 -21.90 -25.23
C TRP A 92 5.23 -22.97 -24.86
N LYS A 93 5.59 -24.24 -25.04
CA LYS A 93 4.73 -25.36 -24.62
C LYS A 93 4.50 -25.34 -23.10
N TYR A 94 5.57 -25.12 -22.33
CA TYR A 94 5.52 -25.13 -20.87
C TYR A 94 4.77 -23.91 -20.30
N LEU A 95 4.98 -22.73 -20.89
CA LEU A 95 4.31 -21.50 -20.47
C LEU A 95 2.79 -21.55 -20.73
N ASN A 96 2.35 -22.21 -21.80
CA ASN A 96 0.94 -22.35 -22.16
C ASN A 96 0.21 -23.48 -21.39
N ASP A 97 0.90 -24.26 -20.56
CA ASP A 97 0.26 -25.25 -19.70
C ASP A 97 -0.18 -24.60 -18.40
N GLU A 98 -1.50 -24.39 -18.23
CA GLU A 98 -2.06 -23.69 -17.06
C GLU A 98 -1.70 -24.35 -15.73
N GLY A 99 -1.68 -25.69 -15.67
CA GLY A 99 -1.41 -26.43 -14.45
C GLY A 99 0.05 -26.32 -14.02
N LEU A 100 0.96 -26.41 -14.98
CA LEU A 100 2.38 -26.20 -14.74
C LEU A 100 2.66 -24.74 -14.38
N SER A 101 1.99 -23.81 -15.05
CA SER A 101 2.09 -22.37 -14.79
C SER A 101 1.70 -21.98 -13.37
N LEU A 102 0.55 -22.46 -12.90
CA LEU A 102 0.14 -22.24 -11.52
C LEU A 102 1.16 -22.80 -10.53
N SER A 103 1.70 -24.00 -10.79
CA SER A 103 2.62 -24.66 -9.88
C SER A 103 3.95 -23.91 -9.72
N PHE A 104 4.59 -23.46 -10.80
CA PHE A 104 5.85 -22.72 -10.67
C PHE A 104 5.64 -21.31 -10.10
N ILE A 105 4.46 -20.69 -10.30
CA ILE A 105 4.11 -19.40 -9.72
C ILE A 105 4.02 -19.51 -8.19
N VAL A 106 3.29 -20.50 -7.69
CA VAL A 106 3.10 -20.71 -6.25
C VAL A 106 4.43 -21.04 -5.58
N GLU A 107 5.20 -21.98 -6.13
CA GLU A 107 6.50 -22.36 -5.54
C GLU A 107 7.53 -21.23 -5.61
N GLY A 108 7.56 -20.49 -6.73
CA GLY A 108 8.40 -19.30 -6.86
C GLY A 108 8.05 -18.23 -5.81
N TRP A 109 6.76 -18.00 -5.57
CA TRP A 109 6.25 -17.04 -4.57
C TRP A 109 6.62 -17.43 -3.14
N ASP A 110 6.38 -18.68 -2.76
CA ASP A 110 6.62 -19.18 -1.40
C ASP A 110 8.11 -19.26 -1.06
N SER A 111 8.98 -19.37 -2.07
CA SER A 111 10.43 -19.43 -1.89
C SER A 111 11.09 -18.08 -1.55
N SER A 112 10.34 -16.97 -1.61
CA SER A 112 10.89 -15.61 -1.47
C SER A 112 11.08 -15.18 0.00
N PRO A 113 12.31 -14.86 0.43
CA PRO A 113 12.57 -14.36 1.79
C PRO A 113 11.83 -13.07 2.12
N GLN A 114 11.58 -12.23 1.13
CA GLN A 114 10.87 -10.96 1.26
C GLN A 114 9.39 -11.19 1.56
N THR A 115 8.77 -12.20 0.94
CA THR A 115 7.40 -12.62 1.25
C THR A 115 7.32 -13.08 2.70
N ALA A 116 8.25 -13.94 3.15
CA ALA A 116 8.28 -14.41 4.54
C ALA A 116 8.42 -13.25 5.55
N ARG A 117 9.31 -12.30 5.28
CA ARG A 117 9.51 -11.12 6.12
C ARG A 117 8.26 -10.23 6.18
N LEU A 118 7.60 -9.99 5.05
CA LEU A 118 6.36 -9.22 5.01
C LEU A 118 5.27 -9.88 5.87
N MET A 119 5.10 -11.20 5.72
CA MET A 119 4.13 -11.98 6.50
C MET A 119 4.44 -11.97 8.01
N GLU A 120 5.72 -12.01 8.40
CA GLU A 120 6.13 -11.88 9.80
C GLU A 120 5.68 -10.54 10.41
N ILE A 121 5.92 -9.43 9.69
CA ILE A 121 5.53 -8.08 10.15
C ILE A 121 4.02 -7.95 10.24
N ILE A 122 3.27 -8.45 9.25
CA ILE A 122 1.80 -8.45 9.26
C ILE A 122 1.25 -9.25 10.45
N ASN A 123 1.81 -10.44 10.70
CA ASN A 123 1.39 -11.27 11.82
C ASN A 123 1.65 -10.57 13.16
N HIS A 124 2.81 -9.94 13.31
CA HIS A 124 3.13 -9.16 14.50
C HIS A 124 2.20 -7.95 14.69
N LEU A 125 1.94 -7.21 13.60
CA LEU A 125 1.00 -6.08 13.57
C LEU A 125 -0.40 -6.51 14.01
N ASN A 126 -0.93 -7.59 13.44
CA ASN A 126 -2.24 -8.13 13.74
C ASN A 126 -2.34 -8.61 15.20
N LEU A 127 -1.35 -9.34 15.69
CA LEU A 127 -1.31 -9.79 17.09
C LEU A 127 -1.28 -8.59 18.04
N THR A 128 -0.45 -7.59 17.76
CA THR A 128 -0.33 -6.38 18.58
C THR A 128 -1.63 -5.58 18.57
N SER A 129 -2.27 -5.42 17.40
CA SER A 129 -3.50 -4.62 17.30
C SER A 129 -4.71 -5.25 18.00
N THR A 130 -4.75 -6.59 18.11
CA THR A 130 -5.83 -7.28 18.85
C THR A 130 -5.82 -7.01 20.36
N SER A 131 -4.71 -6.49 20.92
CA SER A 131 -4.64 -6.08 22.32
C SER A 131 -5.46 -4.82 22.62
N LEU A 132 -5.78 -4.04 21.58
CA LEU A 132 -6.49 -2.77 21.64
C LEU A 132 -8.00 -3.01 21.67
N SER A 133 -8.66 -2.37 22.64
CA SER A 133 -10.08 -2.58 22.92
C SER A 133 -10.86 -1.26 22.97
N GLY A 134 -12.18 -1.38 23.02
CA GLY A 134 -13.07 -0.23 23.10
C GLY A 134 -12.95 0.66 21.87
N SER A 135 -12.79 1.97 22.06
CA SER A 135 -12.58 2.92 20.97
C SER A 135 -11.20 2.82 20.33
N LEU A 136 -10.21 2.24 21.02
CA LEU A 136 -8.86 2.02 20.47
C LEU A 136 -8.84 0.96 19.36
N ARG A 137 -9.91 0.17 19.26
CA ARG A 137 -10.10 -0.81 18.18
C ARG A 137 -10.08 -0.16 16.79
N ILE A 138 -10.26 1.16 16.67
CA ILE A 138 -10.09 1.88 15.40
C ILE A 138 -8.76 1.55 14.73
N VAL A 139 -7.69 1.42 15.53
CA VAL A 139 -6.36 1.06 15.05
C VAL A 139 -6.36 -0.38 14.54
N SER A 140 -7.00 -1.30 15.26
CA SER A 140 -7.13 -2.70 14.83
C SER A 140 -7.90 -2.84 13.51
N GLU A 141 -9.00 -2.09 13.33
CA GLU A 141 -9.75 -2.07 12.07
C GLU A 141 -8.90 -1.51 10.92
N ALA A 142 -8.13 -0.44 11.15
CA ALA A 142 -7.21 0.11 10.16
C ALA A 142 -6.09 -0.87 9.80
N THR A 143 -5.49 -1.55 10.79
CA THR A 143 -4.48 -2.59 10.53
C THR A 143 -5.07 -3.79 9.79
N GLY A 144 -6.32 -4.17 10.08
CA GLY A 144 -7.00 -5.24 9.35
C GLY A 144 -7.36 -4.86 7.92
N LEU A 145 -7.62 -3.57 7.65
CA LEU A 145 -7.75 -3.07 6.29
C LEU A 145 -6.42 -3.10 5.55
N LEU A 146 -5.33 -2.66 6.20
CA LEU A 146 -3.98 -2.77 5.64
C LEU A 146 -3.66 -4.22 5.28
N ASP A 147 -3.84 -5.16 6.20
CA ASP A 147 -3.62 -6.59 5.99
C ASP A 147 -4.36 -7.13 4.76
N ARG A 148 -5.66 -6.83 4.63
CA ARG A 148 -6.45 -7.22 3.46
C ARG A 148 -5.90 -6.66 2.15
N ILE A 149 -5.51 -5.39 2.14
CA ILE A 149 -4.93 -4.76 0.96
C ILE A 149 -3.58 -5.35 0.64
N VAL A 150 -2.75 -5.64 1.63
CA VAL A 150 -1.45 -6.28 1.43
C VAL A 150 -1.63 -7.67 0.83
N HIS A 151 -2.55 -8.48 1.37
CA HIS A 151 -2.86 -9.79 0.84
C HIS A 151 -3.42 -9.76 -0.59
N ASP A 152 -4.20 -8.74 -0.95
CA ASP A 152 -4.70 -8.58 -2.31
C ASP A 152 -3.61 -8.08 -3.27
N SER A 153 -2.78 -7.14 -2.82
CA SER A 153 -1.74 -6.45 -3.61
C SER A 153 -0.41 -7.21 -3.71
N TYR A 154 -0.18 -8.19 -2.86
CA TYR A 154 0.99 -9.05 -2.83
C TYR A 154 0.53 -10.51 -2.64
N SER A 155 0.00 -11.07 -3.71
CA SER A 155 -0.35 -12.50 -3.80
C SER A 155 0.15 -13.10 -5.10
N TYR A 156 0.33 -14.43 -5.09
CA TYR A 156 0.64 -15.21 -6.29
C TYR A 156 -0.42 -15.03 -7.40
N ASN A 157 -1.66 -14.65 -7.04
CA ASN A 157 -2.74 -14.39 -7.99
C ASN A 157 -2.41 -13.29 -9.00
N ILE A 158 -1.57 -12.31 -8.63
CA ILE A 158 -1.14 -11.24 -9.54
C ILE A 158 -0.40 -11.84 -10.74
N PHE A 159 0.48 -12.80 -10.48
CA PHE A 159 1.23 -13.49 -11.52
C PHE A 159 0.36 -14.49 -12.29
N CYS A 160 -0.61 -15.12 -11.62
CA CYS A 160 -1.60 -15.97 -12.28
C CYS A 160 -2.40 -15.15 -13.31
N ASN A 161 -2.90 -13.97 -12.94
CA ASN A 161 -3.64 -13.12 -13.88
C ASN A 161 -2.75 -12.69 -15.07
N MET A 162 -1.46 -12.43 -14.83
CA MET A 162 -0.52 -12.07 -15.90
C MET A 162 -0.15 -13.23 -16.84
N LEU A 163 -0.13 -14.47 -16.34
CA LEU A 163 0.36 -15.63 -17.09
C LEU A 163 -0.73 -16.59 -17.57
N LEU A 164 -1.95 -16.51 -17.01
CA LEU A 164 -3.06 -17.41 -17.31
C LEU A 164 -4.23 -16.70 -18.01
N GLU A 165 -4.31 -15.36 -18.00
CA GLU A 165 -5.39 -14.61 -18.66
C GLU A 165 -4.97 -14.05 -20.03
N GLU A 166 -5.28 -12.78 -20.37
CA GLU A 166 -5.03 -12.22 -21.72
C GLU A 166 -3.59 -11.71 -21.93
N SER A 167 -2.84 -11.49 -20.86
CA SER A 167 -1.47 -10.98 -20.85
C SER A 167 -0.40 -11.87 -21.54
N PRO A 168 -0.50 -13.21 -21.61
CA PRO A 168 0.42 -14.04 -22.39
C PRO A 168 0.42 -13.72 -23.88
N LYS A 169 -0.70 -13.20 -24.43
CA LYS A 169 -0.79 -12.83 -25.86
C LYS A 169 0.14 -11.66 -26.19
N VAL A 170 0.20 -10.66 -25.32
CA VAL A 170 1.09 -9.50 -25.50
C VAL A 170 2.55 -9.95 -25.40
N PHE A 171 2.88 -10.72 -24.36
CA PHE A 171 4.21 -11.28 -24.20
C PHE A 171 4.62 -12.14 -25.40
N PHE A 172 3.71 -12.99 -25.88
CA PHE A 172 3.93 -13.85 -27.04
C PHE A 172 4.22 -13.02 -28.30
N GLU A 173 3.37 -12.04 -28.62
CA GLU A 173 3.55 -11.20 -29.82
C GLU A 173 4.88 -10.44 -29.82
N GLU A 174 5.29 -9.92 -28.66
CA GLU A 174 6.55 -9.19 -28.49
C GLU A 174 7.80 -10.08 -28.58
N ASN A 175 7.67 -11.38 -28.28
CA ASN A 175 8.81 -12.29 -28.10
C ASN A 175 8.81 -13.52 -29.03
N LYS A 176 7.81 -13.70 -29.91
CA LYS A 176 7.67 -14.87 -30.80
C LYS A 176 8.85 -15.12 -31.74
N ASN A 177 9.62 -14.07 -32.06
CA ASN A 177 10.79 -14.16 -32.92
C ASN A 177 12.10 -14.48 -32.15
N LYS A 178 12.04 -14.56 -30.82
CA LYS A 178 13.20 -14.92 -30.01
C LYS A 178 13.37 -16.43 -30.00
N HIS A 179 14.55 -16.89 -30.41
CA HIS A 179 14.88 -18.31 -30.49
C HIS A 179 15.82 -18.77 -29.38
N ASP A 180 16.55 -17.85 -28.73
CA ASP A 180 17.40 -18.16 -27.58
C ASP A 180 16.56 -18.27 -26.30
N ILE A 181 16.64 -19.42 -25.65
CA ILE A 181 15.98 -19.71 -24.38
C ILE A 181 16.38 -18.70 -23.28
N ARG A 182 17.63 -18.24 -23.25
CA ARG A 182 18.09 -17.29 -22.25
C ARG A 182 17.46 -15.92 -22.45
N GLU A 183 17.30 -15.50 -23.70
CA GLU A 183 16.60 -14.25 -24.04
C GLU A 183 15.12 -14.33 -23.69
N LEU A 184 14.48 -15.49 -23.90
CA LEU A 184 13.07 -15.72 -23.53
C LEU A 184 12.86 -15.71 -22.01
N ILE A 185 13.74 -16.35 -21.25
CA ILE A 185 13.70 -16.35 -19.77
C ILE A 185 13.91 -14.94 -19.21
N ASN A 186 14.87 -14.19 -19.76
CA ASN A 186 15.09 -12.80 -19.37
C ASN A 186 13.88 -11.92 -19.74
N ALA A 187 13.30 -12.13 -20.92
CA ALA A 187 12.10 -11.40 -21.33
C ALA A 187 10.91 -11.68 -20.41
N LEU A 188 10.69 -12.94 -20.03
CA LEU A 188 9.65 -13.33 -19.08
C LEU A 188 9.86 -12.65 -17.72
N THR A 189 11.10 -12.62 -17.24
CA THR A 189 11.45 -11.94 -15.98
C THR A 189 11.08 -10.46 -16.04
N VAL A 190 11.50 -9.75 -17.10
CA VAL A 190 11.21 -8.32 -17.29
C VAL A 190 9.72 -8.06 -17.41
N PHE A 191 9.01 -8.93 -18.15
CA PHE A 191 7.57 -8.85 -18.32
C PHE A 191 6.84 -8.95 -16.97
N LEU A 192 7.18 -9.95 -16.15
CA LEU A 192 6.59 -10.12 -14.83
C LEU A 192 6.91 -8.95 -13.89
N GLN A 193 8.16 -8.48 -13.88
CA GLN A 193 8.58 -7.35 -13.07
C GLN A 193 7.82 -6.07 -13.42
N ALA A 194 7.77 -5.72 -14.71
CA ALA A 194 7.14 -4.49 -15.16
C ALA A 194 5.63 -4.49 -14.93
N ASN A 195 4.95 -5.60 -15.25
CA ASN A 195 3.49 -5.67 -15.12
C ASN A 195 3.05 -5.75 -13.65
N SER A 196 3.78 -6.48 -12.80
CA SER A 196 3.48 -6.53 -11.37
C SER A 196 3.71 -5.19 -10.67
N ALA A 197 4.82 -4.51 -10.95
CA ALA A 197 5.07 -3.18 -10.43
C ALA A 197 3.99 -2.18 -10.88
N LEU A 198 3.61 -2.20 -12.16
CA LEU A 198 2.54 -1.34 -12.68
C LEU A 198 1.20 -1.62 -12.00
N TYR A 199 0.81 -2.89 -11.90
CA TYR A 199 -0.42 -3.31 -11.23
C TYR A 199 -0.47 -2.80 -9.78
N PHE A 200 0.63 -2.92 -9.05
CA PHE A 200 0.75 -2.42 -7.68
C PHE A 200 0.63 -0.90 -7.59
N VAL A 201 1.41 -0.16 -8.39
CA VAL A 201 1.44 1.32 -8.37
C VAL A 201 0.06 1.90 -8.68
N VAL A 202 -0.63 1.31 -9.65
CA VAL A 202 -1.96 1.77 -10.07
C VAL A 202 -3.00 1.47 -9.00
N ARG A 203 -3.05 0.26 -8.47
CA ARG A 203 -4.17 -0.18 -7.61
C ARG A 203 -3.98 0.07 -6.12
N TYR A 204 -2.77 0.00 -5.58
CA TYR A 204 -2.58 -0.17 -4.13
C TYR A 204 -1.60 0.78 -3.47
N MET A 205 -0.67 1.39 -4.22
CA MET A 205 0.35 2.26 -3.63
C MET A 205 -0.24 3.41 -2.82
N ASP A 206 -1.24 4.10 -3.36
CA ASP A 206 -1.88 5.20 -2.65
C ASP A 206 -2.67 4.71 -1.45
N SER A 207 -3.42 3.61 -1.56
CA SER A 207 -4.22 3.11 -0.44
C SER A 207 -3.35 2.66 0.74
N ILE A 208 -2.20 2.03 0.48
CA ILE A 208 -1.23 1.69 1.53
C ILE A 208 -0.68 2.95 2.19
N LYS A 209 -0.34 3.97 1.40
CA LYS A 209 0.18 5.24 1.92
C LYS A 209 -0.85 5.95 2.80
N GLU A 210 -2.10 6.07 2.35
CA GLU A 210 -3.15 6.73 3.11
C GLU A 210 -3.51 5.95 4.40
N ILE A 211 -3.50 4.61 4.36
CA ILE A 211 -3.73 3.80 5.57
C ILE A 211 -2.57 3.91 6.56
N ASP A 212 -1.33 3.88 6.10
CA ASP A 212 -0.15 4.08 6.95
C ASP A 212 -0.17 5.46 7.61
N GLU A 213 -0.49 6.51 6.85
CA GLU A 213 -0.63 7.87 7.38
C GLU A 213 -1.78 7.97 8.38
N PHE A 214 -2.91 7.31 8.11
CA PHE A 214 -4.02 7.22 9.06
C PHE A 214 -3.58 6.55 10.36
N ILE A 215 -2.96 5.36 10.30
CA ILE A 215 -2.47 4.60 11.46
C ILE A 215 -1.49 5.42 12.27
N LYS A 216 -0.54 6.10 11.62
CA LYS A 216 0.43 7.00 12.26
C LYS A 216 -0.26 8.15 12.98
N THR A 217 -1.15 8.86 12.29
CA THR A 217 -1.84 10.03 12.82
C THR A 217 -2.68 9.64 14.03
N ILE A 218 -3.56 8.64 13.91
CA ILE A 218 -4.42 8.23 15.02
C ILE A 218 -3.62 7.69 16.20
N SER A 219 -2.58 6.89 15.95
CA SER A 219 -1.80 6.25 17.02
C SER A 219 -0.99 7.28 17.80
N ASN A 220 -0.39 8.27 17.12
CA ASN A 220 0.32 9.37 17.79
C ASN A 220 -0.60 10.21 18.68
N GLU A 221 -1.81 10.51 18.20
CA GLU A 221 -2.81 11.24 18.98
C GLU A 221 -3.24 10.45 20.22
N LEU A 222 -3.47 9.14 20.06
CA LEU A 222 -3.79 8.25 21.18
C LEU A 222 -2.64 8.13 22.20
N ILE A 223 -1.38 8.08 21.74
CA ILE A 223 -0.20 8.05 22.62
C ILE A 223 -0.13 9.31 23.50
N ASN A 224 -0.50 10.46 22.94
CA ASN A 224 -0.46 11.77 23.60
C ASN A 224 -1.60 12.00 24.60
N LEU A 225 -2.62 11.14 24.62
CA LEU A 225 -3.66 11.20 25.64
C LEU A 225 -3.09 10.95 27.04
N ASN A 226 -3.69 11.61 28.03
CA ASN A 226 -3.34 11.31 29.42
C ASN A 226 -3.81 9.90 29.81
N ASN A 227 -3.23 9.33 30.86
CA ASN A 227 -3.51 7.94 31.27
C ASN A 227 -5.00 7.68 31.50
N ARG A 228 -5.74 8.65 32.03
CA ARG A 228 -7.17 8.50 32.27
C ARG A 228 -7.95 8.41 30.97
N GLN A 229 -7.72 9.35 30.04
CA GLN A 229 -8.37 9.35 28.73
C GLN A 229 -8.08 8.06 27.94
N LEU A 230 -6.82 7.61 27.96
CA LEU A 230 -6.41 6.39 27.26
C LEU A 230 -7.09 5.13 27.81
N ILE A 231 -7.17 5.03 29.15
CA ILE A 231 -7.86 3.93 29.82
C ILE A 231 -9.37 3.99 29.59
N ASP A 232 -9.97 5.19 29.66
CA ASP A 232 -11.39 5.38 29.40
C ASP A 232 -11.72 4.96 27.95
N ALA A 233 -10.93 5.41 26.96
CA ALA A 233 -11.07 5.01 25.56
C ALA A 233 -10.95 3.49 25.36
N SER A 234 -10.04 2.82 26.09
CA SER A 234 -9.89 1.35 26.03
C SER A 234 -11.10 0.58 26.56
N ARG A 235 -11.92 1.21 27.42
CA ARG A 235 -13.08 0.61 28.09
C ARG A 235 -14.41 0.98 27.45
N THR A 236 -14.45 2.03 26.64
CA THR A 236 -15.66 2.47 25.93
C THR A 236 -16.19 1.35 25.07
N LYS A 237 -17.33 0.77 25.44
CA LYS A 237 -18.00 -0.24 24.61
C LYS A 237 -18.60 0.44 23.38
N SER A 238 -17.94 0.32 22.23
CA SER A 238 -18.55 0.74 20.96
C SER A 238 -19.74 -0.17 20.66
N LYS A 239 -20.95 0.37 20.75
CA LYS A 239 -22.20 -0.38 20.53
C LYS A 239 -22.52 -0.56 19.03
N GLN A 240 -21.78 0.08 18.12
CA GLN A 240 -22.20 0.28 16.73
C GLN A 240 -21.20 -0.21 15.66
N ALA A 241 -19.94 -0.50 15.99
CA ALA A 241 -18.96 -0.94 14.98
C ALA A 241 -19.32 -2.29 14.32
N ILE A 242 -20.13 -3.14 14.97
CA ILE A 242 -20.52 -4.47 14.47
C ILE A 242 -21.53 -4.38 13.32
N THR A 243 -22.16 -3.23 13.08
CA THR A 243 -23.26 -3.08 12.08
C THR A 243 -22.88 -2.33 10.81
N SER A 244 -21.61 -1.95 10.63
CA SER A 244 -21.20 -1.24 9.40
C SER A 244 -21.09 -2.19 8.21
N PRO A 245 -21.65 -1.85 7.03
CA PRO A 245 -21.52 -2.66 5.81
C PRO A 245 -20.11 -2.63 5.21
N THR A 246 -19.29 -1.63 5.57
CA THR A 246 -17.89 -1.51 5.11
C THR A 246 -16.94 -1.31 6.29
N ILE A 247 -15.68 -1.72 6.11
CA ILE A 247 -14.62 -1.52 7.12
C ILE A 247 -14.38 -0.02 7.34
N SER A 248 -14.34 0.77 6.26
CA SER A 248 -14.20 2.24 6.33
C SER A 248 -15.33 2.89 7.12
N GLY A 249 -16.58 2.41 6.98
CA GLY A 249 -17.71 2.85 7.80
C GLY A 249 -17.53 2.49 9.27
N GLY A 250 -16.94 1.32 9.57
CA GLY A 250 -16.57 0.92 10.92
C GLY A 250 -15.52 1.86 11.54
N ILE A 251 -14.50 2.23 10.76
CA ILE A 251 -13.48 3.20 11.15
C ILE A 251 -14.11 4.59 11.41
N LYS A 252 -15.04 5.06 10.57
CA LYS A 252 -15.76 6.34 10.77
C LYS A 252 -16.58 6.33 12.08
N ILE A 253 -17.26 5.22 12.40
CA ILE A 253 -18.03 5.09 13.64
C ILE A 253 -17.09 5.17 14.85
N LEU A 254 -15.98 4.41 14.83
CA LEU A 254 -15.01 4.42 15.93
C LEU A 254 -14.28 5.76 16.07
N LEU A 255 -14.06 6.48 14.96
CA LEU A 255 -13.49 7.83 15.00
C LEU A 255 -14.43 8.82 15.71
N ASN A 256 -15.74 8.70 15.47
CA ASN A 256 -16.75 9.51 16.16
C ASN A 256 -16.74 9.27 17.68
N ASP A 257 -16.53 8.02 18.13
CA ASP A 257 -16.41 7.70 19.56
C ASP A 257 -15.21 8.42 20.22
N LEU A 258 -14.18 8.77 19.45
CA LEU A 258 -12.98 9.48 19.91
C LEU A 258 -13.02 10.99 19.68
N LYS A 259 -14.07 11.53 19.06
CA LYS A 259 -14.15 12.95 18.67
C LYS A 259 -13.87 13.93 19.82
N ALA A 260 -14.33 13.62 21.03
CA ALA A 260 -14.12 14.47 22.20
C ALA A 260 -12.67 14.48 22.71
N ASN A 261 -11.84 13.54 22.27
CA ASN A 261 -10.44 13.40 22.68
C ASN A 261 -9.47 14.11 21.73
N PHE A 262 -9.94 14.58 20.56
CA PHE A 262 -9.09 15.15 19.53
C PHE A 262 -9.41 16.62 19.27
N SER A 263 -8.41 17.33 18.74
CA SER A 263 -8.63 18.67 18.19
C SER A 263 -9.54 18.56 16.95
N LYS A 264 -10.23 19.66 16.60
CA LYS A 264 -11.05 19.70 15.39
C LYS A 264 -10.19 19.43 14.14
N GLU A 265 -9.00 20.02 14.07
CA GLU A 265 -8.07 19.87 12.95
C GLU A 265 -7.61 18.42 12.77
N THR A 266 -7.19 17.77 13.86
CA THR A 266 -6.82 16.35 13.87
C THR A 266 -7.98 15.47 13.41
N TYR A 267 -9.19 15.74 13.93
CA TYR A 267 -10.38 14.98 13.58
C TYR A 267 -10.73 15.12 12.09
N ASP A 268 -10.72 16.35 11.56
CA ASP A 268 -11.00 16.64 10.15
C ASP A 268 -9.93 15.99 9.24
N THR A 269 -8.66 15.98 9.67
CA THR A 269 -7.56 15.29 8.97
C THR A 269 -7.79 13.78 8.90
N LEU A 270 -8.11 13.15 10.03
CA LEU A 270 -8.40 11.71 10.09
C LEU A 270 -9.64 11.34 9.26
N LEU A 271 -10.65 12.20 9.22
CA LEU A 271 -11.83 12.01 8.39
C LEU A 271 -11.47 12.05 6.90
N GLY A 272 -10.69 13.05 6.48
CA GLY A 272 -10.19 13.18 5.11
C GLY A 272 -9.39 11.96 4.67
N LEU A 273 -8.48 11.46 5.52
CA LEU A 273 -7.72 10.23 5.25
C LEU A 273 -8.65 9.03 5.01
N ILE A 274 -9.75 8.89 5.76
CA ILE A 274 -10.69 7.79 5.51
C ILE A 274 -11.36 7.92 4.12
N GLU A 275 -11.69 9.15 3.70
CA GLU A 275 -12.25 9.40 2.37
C GLU A 275 -11.24 9.11 1.26
N ASP A 276 -9.97 9.47 1.46
CA ASP A 276 -8.88 9.17 0.52
C ASP A 276 -8.60 7.65 0.43
N ILE A 277 -8.72 6.93 1.54
CA ILE A 277 -8.66 5.46 1.57
C ILE A 277 -9.82 4.86 0.75
N GLU A 278 -11.05 5.31 0.97
CA GLU A 278 -12.22 4.83 0.23
C GLU A 278 -12.08 5.07 -1.28
N LYS A 279 -11.60 6.26 -1.64
CA LYS A 279 -11.37 6.65 -3.03
C LYS A 279 -10.26 5.82 -3.68
N SER A 280 -9.13 5.65 -3.00
CA SER A 280 -7.96 4.93 -3.54
C SER A 280 -8.19 3.44 -3.73
N ILE A 281 -9.10 2.82 -2.97
CA ILE A 281 -9.49 1.40 -3.12
C ILE A 281 -10.58 1.22 -4.21
N SER A 282 -11.21 2.30 -4.66
CA SER A 282 -12.30 2.23 -5.65
C SER A 282 -11.81 1.74 -7.02
N LYS A 283 -12.67 0.99 -7.72
CA LYS A 283 -12.38 0.51 -9.08
C LYS A 283 -12.25 1.67 -10.07
N GLU A 284 -13.06 2.71 -9.88
CA GLU A 284 -13.11 3.89 -10.72
C GLU A 284 -11.77 4.65 -10.71
N GLU A 285 -11.12 4.78 -9.55
CA GLU A 285 -9.81 5.44 -9.45
C GLU A 285 -8.70 4.57 -10.06
N ALA A 286 -8.77 3.24 -9.88
CA ALA A 286 -7.85 2.31 -10.54
C ALA A 286 -7.96 2.42 -12.08
N ASP A 287 -9.17 2.40 -12.63
CA ASP A 287 -9.40 2.52 -14.08
C ASP A 287 -8.93 3.88 -14.63
N LYS A 288 -9.11 4.95 -13.85
CA LYS A 288 -8.61 6.28 -14.21
C LYS A 288 -7.09 6.28 -14.29
N LYS A 289 -6.39 5.73 -13.29
CA LYS A 289 -4.92 5.65 -13.30
C LYS A 289 -4.39 4.80 -14.45
N ILE A 290 -5.04 3.69 -14.79
CA ILE A 290 -4.66 2.88 -15.95
C ILE A 290 -4.69 3.73 -17.22
N ARG A 291 -5.80 4.45 -17.46
CA ARG A 291 -5.93 5.36 -18.61
C ARG A 291 -4.87 6.46 -18.62
N ASP A 292 -4.55 7.03 -17.46
CA ASP A 292 -3.52 8.06 -17.32
C ASP A 292 -2.12 7.49 -17.66
N PHE A 293 -1.82 6.27 -17.21
CA PHE A 293 -0.57 5.56 -17.52
C PHE A 293 -0.46 5.19 -19.01
N GLU A 294 -1.54 4.67 -19.61
CA GLU A 294 -1.62 4.39 -21.04
C GLU A 294 -1.41 5.66 -21.87
N GLY A 295 -2.10 6.75 -21.50
CA GLY A 295 -1.92 8.05 -22.14
C GLY A 295 -0.50 8.61 -21.99
N GLN A 296 0.20 8.32 -20.89
CA GLN A 296 1.62 8.67 -20.72
C GLN A 296 2.55 7.79 -21.58
N LYS A 297 2.27 6.49 -21.69
CA LYS A 297 3.02 5.56 -22.55
C LYS A 297 2.91 5.98 -24.00
N ASP A 298 1.70 6.32 -24.46
CA ASP A 298 1.45 6.82 -25.82
C ASP A 298 2.17 8.13 -26.08
N LYS A 299 2.14 9.09 -25.14
CA LYS A 299 2.91 10.33 -25.24
C LYS A 299 4.43 10.10 -25.28
N LYS A 300 4.94 9.12 -24.53
CA LYS A 300 6.38 8.78 -24.51
C LYS A 300 6.81 8.09 -25.79
N SER A 301 6.02 7.15 -26.32
CA SER A 301 6.26 6.52 -27.63
C SER A 301 6.16 7.56 -28.76
N PHE A 302 5.15 8.43 -28.72
CA PHE A 302 4.98 9.53 -29.67
C PHE A 302 6.20 10.48 -29.65
N LYS A 303 6.62 10.94 -28.46
CA LYS A 303 7.84 11.77 -28.31
C LYS A 303 9.09 11.10 -28.88
N SER A 304 9.23 9.78 -28.69
CA SER A 304 10.38 9.01 -29.17
C SER A 304 10.37 8.86 -30.69
N LYS A 305 9.19 8.62 -31.28
CA LYS A 305 8.97 8.64 -32.74
C LYS A 305 9.33 10.00 -33.34
N LEU A 306 8.90 11.11 -32.71
CA LEU A 306 9.24 12.46 -33.16
C LEU A 306 10.75 12.74 -33.09
N LYS A 307 11.42 12.35 -32.01
CA LYS A 307 12.89 12.47 -31.89
C LYS A 307 13.63 11.64 -32.94
N TYR A 308 13.14 10.43 -33.23
CA TYR A 308 13.70 9.58 -34.27
C TYR A 308 13.57 10.23 -35.66
N LEU A 309 12.42 10.82 -35.98
CA LEU A 309 12.23 11.57 -37.24
C LEU A 309 13.23 12.74 -37.35
N LYS A 310 13.46 13.50 -36.26
CA LYS A 310 14.51 14.53 -36.23
C LYS A 310 15.91 13.95 -36.47
N SER A 311 16.21 12.77 -35.91
CA SER A 311 17.50 12.10 -36.11
C SER A 311 17.73 11.63 -37.55
N LYS A 312 16.64 11.37 -38.31
CA LYS A 312 16.67 11.07 -39.75
C LYS A 312 16.80 12.33 -40.62
N GLY A 313 16.93 13.51 -40.01
CA GLY A 313 17.07 14.78 -40.71
C GLY A 313 15.74 15.38 -41.18
N ILE A 314 14.60 14.87 -40.71
CA ILE A 314 13.29 15.44 -41.04
C ILE A 314 13.11 16.73 -40.23
N ASN A 315 13.12 17.86 -40.94
CA ASN A 315 12.91 19.18 -40.36
C ASN A 315 11.50 19.68 -40.68
N ASP A 316 10.51 19.12 -39.98
CA ASP A 316 9.12 19.56 -40.05
C ASP A 316 8.80 20.46 -38.83
N PRO A 317 8.37 21.72 -39.05
CA PRO A 317 7.93 22.61 -37.99
C PRO A 317 6.85 22.01 -37.08
N ASN A 318 5.99 21.12 -37.58
CA ASN A 318 4.99 20.43 -36.78
C ASN A 318 5.61 19.46 -35.77
N ILE A 319 6.70 18.78 -36.15
CA ILE A 319 7.46 17.91 -35.23
C ILE A 319 8.09 18.76 -34.13
N ASP A 320 8.66 19.91 -34.48
CA ASP A 320 9.28 20.83 -33.52
C ASP A 320 8.24 21.46 -32.58
N LEU A 321 7.05 21.78 -33.08
CA LEU A 321 5.91 22.24 -32.27
C LEU A 321 5.53 21.21 -31.21
N PHE A 322 5.32 19.95 -31.62
CA PHE A 322 4.96 18.88 -30.70
C PHE A 322 6.07 18.54 -29.70
N LEU A 323 7.32 18.51 -30.14
CA LEU A 323 8.45 18.30 -29.24
C LEU A 323 8.55 19.43 -28.20
N GLY A 324 8.38 20.68 -28.62
CA GLY A 324 8.40 21.85 -27.75
C GLY A 324 7.28 21.86 -26.72
N VAL A 325 6.04 21.52 -27.13
CA VAL A 325 4.90 21.40 -26.20
C VAL A 325 5.13 20.28 -25.19
N VAL A 326 5.61 19.11 -25.64
CA VAL A 326 5.85 17.94 -24.78
C VAL A 326 7.09 18.09 -23.90
N SER A 327 8.04 18.97 -24.25
CA SER A 327 9.22 19.28 -23.41
C SER A 327 9.08 20.54 -22.57
N GLY A 328 8.03 21.34 -22.77
CA GLY A 328 7.89 22.66 -22.13
C GLY A 328 8.90 23.70 -22.63
N ASP A 329 9.41 23.56 -23.86
CA ASP A 329 10.37 24.50 -24.45
C ASP A 329 9.64 25.58 -25.27
N GLU A 330 9.37 26.72 -24.62
CA GLU A 330 8.69 27.85 -25.26
C GLU A 330 9.43 28.42 -26.47
N ASN A 331 10.76 28.33 -26.51
CA ASN A 331 11.55 28.87 -27.62
C ASN A 331 11.40 27.98 -28.85
N LEU A 332 11.39 26.65 -28.65
CA LEU A 332 11.14 25.69 -29.72
C LEU A 332 9.71 25.83 -30.26
N VAL A 333 8.71 26.02 -29.39
CA VAL A 333 7.32 26.30 -29.79
C VAL A 333 7.22 27.60 -30.61
N LYS A 334 7.82 28.70 -30.13
CA LYS A 334 7.81 29.99 -30.85
C LYS A 334 8.50 29.88 -32.21
N SER A 335 9.63 29.17 -32.28
CA SER A 335 10.35 28.95 -33.53
C SER A 335 9.55 28.08 -34.51
N ALA A 336 8.92 27.00 -34.03
CA ALA A 336 8.07 26.13 -34.84
C ALA A 336 6.88 26.90 -35.44
N LEU A 337 6.19 27.71 -34.64
CA LEU A 337 5.11 28.58 -35.11
C LEU A 337 5.61 29.62 -36.12
N GLY A 338 6.77 30.24 -35.86
CA GLY A 338 7.41 31.18 -36.79
C GLY A 338 7.82 30.53 -38.12
N ASN A 339 8.05 29.22 -38.13
CA ASN A 339 8.36 28.42 -39.31
C ASN A 339 7.11 27.80 -39.97
N GLY A 340 5.90 28.19 -39.54
CA GLY A 340 4.64 27.78 -40.18
C GLY A 340 4.08 26.44 -39.70
N ALA A 341 4.38 26.02 -38.47
CA ALA A 341 3.73 24.88 -37.85
C ALA A 341 2.21 25.08 -37.77
N ASP A 342 1.44 24.05 -38.12
CA ASP A 342 -0.01 24.00 -38.02
C ASP A 342 -0.41 23.66 -36.58
N ILE A 343 -1.10 24.58 -35.91
CA ILE A 343 -1.59 24.36 -34.55
C ILE A 343 -2.76 23.39 -34.46
N ALA A 344 -3.39 23.06 -35.59
CA ALA A 344 -4.51 22.13 -35.66
C ALA A 344 -4.09 20.69 -35.98
N ILE A 345 -2.81 20.45 -36.33
CA ILE A 345 -2.33 19.11 -36.66
C ILE A 345 -2.36 18.20 -35.43
N THR A 346 -2.93 17.00 -35.59
CA THR A 346 -3.04 16.00 -34.51
C THR A 346 -1.87 15.02 -34.52
N ASP A 347 -1.63 14.36 -33.39
CA ASP A 347 -0.61 13.30 -33.24
C ASP A 347 -0.78 12.20 -34.30
N SER A 348 -2.02 11.82 -34.59
CA SER A 348 -2.35 10.77 -35.57
C SER A 348 -2.04 11.19 -37.00
N GLU A 349 -2.36 12.43 -37.38
CA GLU A 349 -2.04 12.97 -38.71
C GLU A 349 -0.53 13.11 -38.91
N LEU A 350 0.18 13.54 -37.86
CA LEU A 350 1.63 13.68 -37.90
C LEU A 350 2.33 12.32 -38.02
N ILE A 351 1.91 11.29 -37.27
CA ILE A 351 2.44 9.93 -37.42
C ILE A 351 2.07 9.33 -38.78
N ALA A 352 0.85 9.53 -39.26
CA ALA A 352 0.41 9.02 -40.55
C ALA A 352 1.24 9.60 -41.70
N LYS A 353 1.55 10.90 -41.65
CA LYS A 353 2.41 11.60 -42.62
C LYS A 353 3.80 10.95 -42.74
N TYR A 354 4.37 10.49 -41.64
CA TYR A 354 5.71 9.91 -41.58
C TYR A 354 5.73 8.38 -41.41
N LYS A 355 4.62 7.70 -41.74
CA LYS A 355 4.48 6.25 -41.56
C LYS A 355 5.58 5.44 -42.26
N ASN A 356 6.05 5.88 -43.42
CA ASN A 356 7.13 5.19 -44.15
C ASN A 356 8.49 5.40 -43.50
N ASP A 357 8.77 6.59 -42.99
CA ASP A 357 10.02 6.93 -42.32
C ASP A 357 10.15 6.27 -40.94
N LEU A 358 9.00 5.93 -40.33
CA LEU A 358 8.90 5.19 -39.07
C LEU A 358 8.96 3.66 -39.23
N LYS A 359 9.09 3.11 -40.44
CA LYS A 359 9.10 1.64 -40.64
C LYS A 359 10.23 0.92 -39.90
N ASP A 360 11.37 1.59 -39.74
CA ASP A 360 12.54 1.05 -39.04
C ASP A 360 12.60 1.52 -37.57
N PHE A 361 11.58 2.24 -37.08
CA PHE A 361 11.53 2.67 -35.69
C PHE A 361 11.11 1.49 -34.80
N THR A 362 12.01 1.04 -33.94
CA THR A 362 11.73 0.14 -32.83
C THR A 362 11.61 0.97 -31.55
N ASP A 363 10.53 0.84 -30.78
CA ASP A 363 10.43 1.41 -29.44
C ASP A 363 11.61 0.85 -28.61
N GLN A 364 12.62 1.68 -28.33
CA GLN A 364 13.75 1.36 -27.43
C GLN A 364 13.43 1.75 -25.99
#